data_AF-A0A2D8QPU4-F1
#
_entry.id   AF-A0A2D8QPU4-F1
#
_cell.length_a   1.000
_cell.length_b   1.000
_cell.length_c   1.000
_cell.angle_alpha   90.00
_cell.angle_beta   90.00
_cell.angle_gamma   90.00
#
_symmetry.space_group_name_H-M   'P 1'
#
loop_
_entity.id
_entity.type
_entity.pdbx_description
1 polymer ?
#
loop_
_entity_poly.entity_id
_entity_poly.type
_entity_poly.pdbx_seq_one_letter_code
_entity_poly.pdbx_strand_id
1 'polypeptide(L)'
;MSVELLDTSRFVGFRVRRQIAGQTFQEYFSLKKDGKRLRGAEFTQVKLKAERRDEALARKQSKAKIQAEQASLFDTEGKVRGILFRMKTEKSGTRSPVFQIGIMSSKLNKIVNTTVSINLHGLKGAWLKAVDFYVSHKKISKNTTLYRRLIRSQPTIAQLDALKRKRPRR
;
A
#
# COMPACT_ATOMS: atom_id res chain seq x y z
N MET A 1 -0.52 -16.53 -14.23
CA MET A 1 -1.91 -17.03 -14.29
C MET A 1 -2.09 -18.07 -13.20
N SER A 2 -3.24 -18.11 -12.52
CA SER A 2 -3.48 -19.03 -11.39
C SER A 2 -4.51 -20.13 -11.69
N VAL A 3 -4.80 -20.34 -12.98
CA VAL A 3 -5.60 -21.45 -13.49
C VAL A 3 -4.68 -22.63 -13.75
N GLU A 4 -4.99 -23.78 -13.18
CA GLU A 4 -4.23 -25.02 -13.33
C GLU A 4 -5.14 -26.12 -13.86
N LEU A 5 -4.70 -26.82 -14.90
CA LEU A 5 -5.38 -28.02 -15.35
C LEU A 5 -4.97 -29.19 -14.47
N LEU A 6 -5.93 -29.74 -13.73
CA LEU A 6 -5.76 -30.97 -12.98
C LEU A 6 -6.26 -32.13 -13.83
N ASP A 7 -5.39 -33.09 -14.11
CA ASP A 7 -5.75 -34.37 -14.73
C ASP A 7 -5.26 -35.51 -13.83
N THR A 8 -6.02 -35.77 -12.77
CA THR A 8 -5.73 -36.83 -11.80
C THR A 8 -6.87 -37.83 -11.76
N SER A 9 -6.64 -39.02 -11.21
CA SER A 9 -7.68 -40.03 -11.00
C SER A 9 -8.86 -39.49 -10.17
N ARG A 10 -8.58 -38.56 -9.25
CA ARG A 10 -9.57 -37.95 -8.34
C ARG A 10 -10.33 -36.78 -8.95
N PHE A 11 -9.72 -36.02 -9.85
CA PHE A 11 -10.35 -34.86 -10.48
C PHE A 11 -9.72 -34.53 -11.83
N VAL A 12 -10.58 -34.29 -12.82
CA VAL A 12 -10.21 -33.83 -14.17
C VAL A 12 -10.93 -32.51 -14.42
N GLY A 13 -10.20 -31.40 -14.47
CA GLY A 13 -10.79 -30.08 -14.58
C GLY A 13 -9.81 -28.94 -14.32
N PHE A 14 -10.29 -27.70 -14.42
CA PHE A 14 -9.49 -26.53 -14.06
C PHE A 14 -9.65 -26.19 -12.59
N ARG A 15 -8.55 -25.89 -11.91
CA ARG A 15 -8.53 -25.29 -10.57
C ARG A 15 -8.12 -23.84 -10.68
N VAL A 16 -8.87 -22.95 -10.06
CA VAL A 16 -8.52 -21.54 -9.90
C VAL A 16 -8.19 -21.31 -8.44
N ARG A 17 -6.96 -20.85 -8.13
CA ARG A 17 -6.52 -20.64 -6.75
C ARG A 17 -5.83 -19.30 -6.57
N ARG A 18 -6.31 -18.46 -5.64
CA ARG A 18 -5.63 -17.21 -5.23
C ARG A 18 -5.72 -16.98 -3.74
N GLN A 19 -4.70 -16.35 -3.17
CA GLN A 19 -4.76 -15.81 -1.81
C GLN A 19 -5.07 -14.31 -1.87
N ILE A 20 -6.10 -13.90 -1.14
CA ILE A 20 -6.61 -12.53 -1.11
C ILE A 20 -6.81 -12.15 0.36
N ALA A 21 -6.09 -11.13 0.84
CA ALA A 21 -6.21 -10.63 2.21
C ALA A 21 -6.14 -11.72 3.31
N GLY A 22 -5.26 -12.71 3.14
CA GLY A 22 -5.10 -13.83 4.08
C GLY A 22 -6.13 -14.96 3.93
N GLN A 23 -7.13 -14.82 3.05
CA GLN A 23 -8.09 -15.87 2.73
C GLN A 23 -7.70 -16.60 1.44
N THR A 24 -7.90 -17.93 1.42
CA THR A 24 -7.66 -18.76 0.23
C THR A 24 -8.95 -18.93 -0.56
N PHE A 25 -8.98 -18.43 -1.79
CA PHE A 25 -10.04 -18.66 -2.74
C PHE A 25 -9.63 -19.80 -3.67
N GLN A 26 -10.38 -20.90 -3.64
CA GLN A 26 -10.11 -22.09 -4.44
C GLN A 26 -11.40 -22.61 -5.06
N GLU A 27 -11.46 -22.66 -6.38
CA GLU A 27 -12.63 -23.09 -7.14
C GLU A 27 -12.23 -24.16 -8.17
N TYR A 28 -13.12 -25.13 -8.37
CA TYR A 28 -12.92 -26.25 -9.27
C TYR A 28 -13.95 -26.22 -10.39
N PHE A 29 -13.49 -26.38 -11.62
CA PHE A 29 -14.29 -26.42 -12.84
C PHE A 29 -14.11 -27.78 -13.48
N SER A 30 -15.05 -28.69 -13.24
CA SER A 30 -15.00 -30.06 -13.76
C SER A 30 -15.02 -30.09 -15.28
N LEU A 31 -14.14 -30.91 -15.86
CA LEU A 31 -14.16 -31.28 -17.28
C LEU A 31 -14.80 -32.65 -17.50
N LYS A 32 -15.56 -33.16 -16.51
CA LYS A 32 -16.41 -34.33 -16.64
C LYS A 32 -17.87 -33.95 -16.54
N LYS A 33 -18.69 -34.48 -17.44
CA LYS A 33 -20.14 -34.45 -17.42
C LYS A 33 -20.65 -35.85 -17.70
N ASP A 34 -21.53 -36.38 -16.84
CA ASP A 34 -22.08 -37.74 -16.94
C ASP A 34 -21.01 -38.84 -17.07
N GLY A 35 -19.91 -38.71 -16.31
CA GLY A 35 -18.78 -39.65 -16.32
C GLY A 35 -17.85 -39.55 -17.53
N LYS A 36 -18.21 -38.80 -18.58
CA LYS A 36 -17.42 -38.63 -19.80
C LYS A 36 -16.62 -37.32 -19.77
N ARG A 37 -15.44 -37.33 -20.38
CA ARG A 37 -14.59 -36.14 -20.52
C ARG A 37 -15.18 -35.18 -21.57
N LEU A 38 -15.30 -33.91 -21.21
CA LEU A 38 -15.68 -32.85 -22.13
C LEU A 38 -14.59 -32.65 -23.18
N ARG A 39 -14.98 -32.45 -24.44
CA ARG A 39 -14.08 -32.18 -25.57
C ARG A 39 -14.61 -31.00 -26.40
N GLY A 40 -13.74 -30.43 -27.23
CA GLY A 40 -14.11 -29.38 -28.18
C GLY A 40 -14.72 -28.15 -27.50
N ALA A 41 -15.89 -27.72 -27.96
CA ALA A 41 -16.53 -26.49 -27.51
C ALA A 41 -16.83 -26.47 -26.00
N GLU A 42 -17.26 -27.58 -25.40
CA GLU A 42 -17.58 -27.64 -23.97
C GLU A 42 -16.32 -27.48 -23.10
N PHE A 43 -15.19 -28.05 -23.52
CA PHE A 43 -13.89 -27.84 -22.87
C PHE A 43 -13.49 -26.37 -22.88
N THR A 44 -13.59 -25.72 -24.05
CA THR A 44 -13.25 -24.31 -24.22
C THR A 44 -14.14 -23.40 -23.38
N GLN A 45 -15.43 -23.71 -23.27
CA GLN A 45 -16.37 -22.97 -22.42
C GLN A 45 -15.99 -23.06 -20.94
N VAL A 46 -15.62 -24.25 -20.46
CA VAL A 46 -15.20 -24.44 -19.06
C VAL A 46 -13.87 -23.72 -18.79
N LYS A 47 -12.93 -23.77 -19.74
CA LYS A 47 -11.67 -23.02 -19.66
C LYS A 47 -11.91 -21.52 -19.56
N LEU A 48 -12.73 -20.95 -20.45
CA LEU A 48 -13.08 -19.53 -20.43
C LEU A 48 -13.77 -19.12 -19.12
N LYS A 49 -14.64 -19.97 -18.56
CA LYS A 49 -15.25 -19.72 -17.25
C LYS A 49 -14.20 -19.67 -16.14
N ALA A 50 -13.24 -20.59 -16.14
CA ALA A 50 -12.15 -20.62 -15.16
C ALA A 50 -11.24 -19.37 -15.30
N GLU A 51 -10.89 -18.97 -16.52
CA GLU A 51 -10.08 -17.78 -16.80
C GLU A 51 -10.80 -16.48 -16.37
N ARG A 52 -12.08 -16.30 -16.73
CA ARG A 52 -12.88 -15.16 -16.26
C ARG A 52 -12.94 -15.09 -14.74
N ARG A 53 -13.04 -16.25 -14.08
CA ARG A 53 -13.05 -16.31 -12.62
C ARG A 53 -11.70 -15.91 -12.04
N ASP A 54 -10.60 -16.37 -12.64
CA ASP A 54 -9.24 -15.97 -12.25
C ASP A 54 -9.04 -14.46 -12.40
N GLU A 55 -9.49 -13.86 -13.51
CA GLU A 55 -9.43 -12.41 -13.70
C GLU A 55 -10.22 -11.64 -12.64
N ALA A 56 -11.43 -12.11 -12.30
CA ALA A 56 -12.22 -11.50 -11.25
C ALA A 56 -11.52 -11.57 -9.88
N LEU A 57 -10.89 -12.72 -9.56
CA LEU A 57 -10.09 -12.86 -8.34
C LEU A 57 -8.82 -12.02 -8.39
N ALA A 58 -8.17 -11.89 -9.56
CA ALA A 58 -6.98 -11.06 -9.75
C ALA A 58 -7.27 -9.58 -9.45
N ARG A 59 -8.41 -9.07 -9.94
CA ARG A 59 -8.87 -7.70 -9.66
C ARG A 59 -9.16 -7.49 -8.18
N LYS A 60 -9.74 -8.48 -7.49
CA LYS A 60 -9.94 -8.42 -6.03
C LYS A 60 -8.61 -8.42 -5.29
N GLN A 61 -7.66 -9.25 -5.71
CA GLN A 61 -6.33 -9.34 -5.12
C GLN A 61 -5.54 -8.03 -5.25
N SER A 62 -5.54 -7.41 -6.42
CA SER A 62 -4.86 -6.13 -6.63
C SER A 62 -5.49 -5.02 -5.79
N LYS A 63 -6.84 -4.95 -5.74
CA LYS A 63 -7.55 -4.01 -4.86
C LYS A 63 -7.20 -4.21 -3.39
N ALA A 64 -7.20 -5.45 -2.90
CA ALA A 64 -6.85 -5.78 -1.52
C ALA A 64 -5.39 -5.41 -1.20
N LYS A 65 -4.45 -5.65 -2.13
CA LYS A 65 -3.05 -5.25 -1.97
C LYS A 65 -2.91 -3.73 -1.85
N ILE A 66 -3.57 -2.99 -2.73
CA ILE A 66 -3.58 -1.51 -2.68
C ILE A 66 -4.16 -1.03 -1.35
N GLN A 67 -5.29 -1.59 -0.91
CA GLN A 67 -5.91 -1.20 0.36
C GLN A 67 -5.02 -1.51 1.57
N ALA A 68 -4.37 -2.67 1.60
CA ALA A 68 -3.43 -3.04 2.66
C ALA A 68 -2.21 -2.10 2.68
N GLU A 69 -1.64 -1.79 1.51
CA GLU A 69 -0.57 -0.81 1.37
C GLU A 69 -1.01 0.57 1.88
N GLN A 70 -2.21 1.04 1.51
CA GLN A 70 -2.77 2.31 1.97
C GLN A 70 -3.02 2.34 3.49
N ALA A 71 -3.53 1.25 4.05
CA ALA A 71 -3.74 1.12 5.50
C ALA A 71 -2.40 1.18 6.24
N SER A 72 -1.36 0.54 5.70
CA SER A 72 -0.01 0.57 6.28
C SER A 72 0.68 1.94 6.27
N LEU A 73 0.14 2.94 5.56
CA LEU A 73 0.71 4.29 5.54
C LEU A 73 0.41 5.07 6.82
N PHE A 74 -0.61 4.67 7.58
CA PHE A 74 -0.98 5.32 8.83
C PHE A 74 -0.68 4.37 9.98
N ASP A 75 -0.22 4.95 11.09
CA ASP A 75 -0.08 4.23 12.34
C ASP A 75 -1.41 4.12 13.08
N THR A 76 -1.47 3.31 14.14
CA THR A 76 -2.68 3.16 14.98
C THR A 76 -3.12 4.49 15.60
N GLU A 77 -2.18 5.41 15.88
CA GLU A 77 -2.45 6.77 16.35
C GLU A 77 -2.86 7.75 15.22
N GLY A 78 -2.97 7.28 13.97
CA GLY A 78 -3.32 8.11 12.81
C GLY A 78 -2.17 8.97 12.26
N LYS A 79 -0.95 8.79 12.79
CA LYS A 79 0.27 9.43 12.29
C LYS A 79 0.72 8.81 10.96
N VAL A 80 1.32 9.61 10.08
CA VAL A 80 1.82 9.12 8.79
C VAL A 80 3.13 8.37 8.99
N ARG A 81 3.14 7.06 8.69
CA ARG A 81 4.35 6.24 8.72
C ARG A 81 5.34 6.72 7.67
N GLY A 82 6.57 6.96 8.12
CA GLY A 82 7.66 7.48 7.29
C GLY A 82 7.82 9.00 7.31
N ILE A 83 6.97 9.75 8.02
CA ILE A 83 7.20 11.18 8.32
C ILE A 83 7.30 11.34 9.83
N LEU A 84 8.50 11.62 10.32
CA LEU A 84 8.79 11.84 11.72
C LEU A 84 8.85 13.34 12.03
N PHE A 85 8.16 13.74 13.08
CA PHE A 85 8.24 15.09 13.63
C PHE A 85 9.23 15.12 14.78
N ARG A 86 10.40 15.76 14.59
CA ARG A 86 11.50 15.73 15.56
C ARG A 86 12.26 17.04 15.61
N MET A 87 13.01 17.24 16.69
CA MET A 87 14.05 18.26 16.76
C MET A 87 15.33 17.71 16.13
N LYS A 88 15.96 18.50 15.27
CA LYS A 88 17.29 18.25 14.73
C LYS A 88 18.24 19.30 15.28
N THR A 89 19.41 18.85 15.72
CA THR A 89 20.52 19.74 16.08
C THR A 89 21.30 20.05 14.82
N GLU A 90 21.40 21.33 14.47
CA GLU A 90 22.21 21.80 13.36
C GLU A 90 23.69 21.86 13.75
N LYS A 91 24.59 21.99 12.77
CA LYS A 91 26.04 22.10 13.02
C LYS A 91 26.39 23.30 13.91
N SER A 92 25.54 24.34 13.89
CA SER A 92 25.62 25.53 14.74
C SER A 92 25.20 25.28 16.21
N GLY A 93 24.81 24.06 16.57
CA GLY A 93 24.26 23.74 17.90
C GLY A 93 22.81 24.14 18.10
N THR A 94 22.22 24.91 17.18
CA THR A 94 20.82 25.33 17.24
C THR A 94 19.90 24.14 16.98
N ARG A 95 18.84 23.99 17.80
CA ARG A 95 17.84 22.94 17.63
C ARG A 95 16.65 23.48 16.85
N SER A 96 16.44 22.93 15.66
CA SER A 96 15.33 23.30 14.78
C SER A 96 14.29 22.17 14.70
N PRO A 97 12.99 22.48 14.76
CA PRO A 97 11.95 21.51 14.49
C PRO A 97 11.92 21.16 12.99
N VAL A 98 11.91 19.88 12.68
CA VAL A 98 11.95 19.37 11.30
C VAL A 98 10.96 18.22 11.09
N PHE A 99 10.51 18.08 9.85
CA PHE A 99 9.91 16.86 9.35
C PHE A 99 10.99 16.01 8.68
N GLN A 100 11.31 14.87 9.28
CA GLN A 100 12.20 13.88 8.69
C GLN A 100 11.35 12.84 7.96
N ILE A 101 11.49 12.80 6.64
CA ILE A 101 10.86 11.80 5.79
C ILE A 101 11.87 10.67 5.54
N GLY A 102 11.47 9.44 5.79
CA GLY A 102 12.24 8.23 5.47
C GLY A 102 11.29 7.19 4.90
N ILE A 103 11.35 6.99 3.58
CA ILE A 103 10.39 6.12 2.88
C ILE A 103 11.05 5.25 1.83
N MET A 104 10.52 4.03 1.68
CA MET A 104 10.81 3.20 0.53
C MET A 104 10.13 3.79 -0.72
N SER A 105 10.93 4.28 -1.66
CA SER A 105 10.48 4.95 -2.88
C SER A 105 10.09 3.93 -3.95
N SER A 106 8.83 3.93 -4.37
CA SER A 106 8.35 3.15 -5.53
C SER A 106 8.85 3.72 -6.86
N LYS A 107 9.38 4.95 -6.87
CA LYS A 107 9.99 5.60 -8.05
C LYS A 107 11.45 5.19 -8.27
N LEU A 108 12.22 5.12 -7.19
CA LEU A 108 13.68 4.90 -7.23
C LEU A 108 14.08 3.49 -6.77
N ASN A 109 13.12 2.68 -6.31
CA ASN A 109 13.33 1.37 -5.72
C ASN A 109 14.42 1.33 -4.64
N LYS A 110 14.54 2.40 -3.84
CA LYS A 110 15.46 2.52 -2.71
C LYS A 110 14.83 3.34 -1.58
N ILE A 111 15.41 3.24 -0.38
CA ILE A 111 15.05 4.10 0.74
C ILE A 111 15.56 5.51 0.45
N VAL A 112 14.68 6.50 0.57
CA VAL A 112 15.02 7.91 0.39
C VAL A 112 14.72 8.65 1.68
N ASN A 113 15.72 9.41 2.15
CA ASN A 113 15.63 10.23 3.34
C ASN A 113 15.68 11.70 2.94
N THR A 114 14.81 12.52 3.53
CA THR A 114 14.79 13.97 3.31
C THR A 114 14.32 14.66 4.58
N THR A 115 14.81 15.87 4.84
CA THR A 115 14.39 16.67 6.00
C THR A 115 13.88 18.03 5.54
N VAL A 116 12.72 18.43 6.04
CA VAL A 116 12.14 19.75 5.76
C VAL A 116 12.08 20.54 7.07
N SER A 117 12.72 21.72 7.09
CA SER A 117 12.75 22.58 8.26
C SER A 117 11.47 23.39 8.42
N ILE A 118 10.92 23.38 9.64
CA ILE A 118 9.69 24.13 9.94
C ILE A 118 9.98 25.61 10.13
N ASN A 119 11.15 25.97 10.67
CA ASN A 119 11.53 27.39 10.85
C ASN A 119 11.58 28.15 9.51
N LEU A 120 12.01 27.49 8.43
CA LEU A 120 12.17 28.11 7.10
C LEU A 120 10.85 28.23 6.32
N HIS A 121 9.93 27.28 6.49
CA HIS A 121 8.72 27.18 5.66
C HIS A 121 7.40 27.35 6.41
N GLY A 122 7.48 27.57 7.73
CA GLY A 122 6.32 27.48 8.61
C GLY A 122 5.77 26.05 8.72
N LEU A 123 4.91 25.81 9.70
CA LEU A 123 4.36 24.47 9.97
C LEU A 123 3.56 23.93 8.77
N LYS A 124 2.74 24.79 8.14
CA LYS A 124 1.92 24.45 6.97
C LYS A 124 2.74 24.22 5.71
N GLY A 125 3.67 25.12 5.40
CA GLY A 125 4.52 24.99 4.22
C GLY A 125 5.46 23.79 4.32
N ALA A 126 6.05 23.56 5.51
CA ALA A 126 6.92 22.42 5.73
C ALA A 126 6.17 21.08 5.64
N TRP A 127 4.94 21.01 6.18
CA TRP A 127 4.11 19.80 6.07
C TRP A 127 3.71 19.52 4.63
N LEU A 128 3.28 20.54 3.88
CA LEU A 128 2.87 20.37 2.49
C LEU A 128 4.02 19.87 1.62
N LYS A 129 5.24 20.40 1.81
CA LYS A 129 6.44 19.89 1.14
C LYS A 129 6.78 18.45 1.53
N ALA A 130 6.66 18.10 2.81
CA ALA A 130 6.89 16.74 3.29
C ALA A 130 5.90 15.74 2.67
N VAL A 131 4.61 16.12 2.61
CA VAL A 131 3.55 15.31 2.00
C VAL A 131 3.74 15.21 0.49
N ASP A 132 4.05 16.30 -0.22
CA ASP A 132 4.28 16.26 -1.66
C ASP A 132 5.49 15.38 -2.03
N PHE A 133 6.56 15.46 -1.24
CA PHE A 133 7.70 14.54 -1.38
C PHE A 133 7.26 13.09 -1.19
N TYR A 134 6.53 12.80 -0.12
CA TYR A 134 6.01 11.47 0.19
C TYR A 134 5.16 10.89 -0.95
N VAL A 135 4.21 11.68 -1.42
CA VAL A 135 3.22 11.32 -2.44
C VAL A 135 3.90 11.05 -3.79
N SER A 136 4.89 11.87 -4.16
CA SER A 136 5.66 11.68 -5.40
C SER A 136 6.44 10.36 -5.40
N HIS A 137 7.03 9.99 -4.27
CA HIS A 137 7.84 8.78 -4.13
C HIS A 137 6.99 7.51 -3.97
N LYS A 138 5.78 7.63 -3.43
CA LYS A 138 4.80 6.53 -3.31
C LYS A 138 3.84 6.43 -4.51
N LYS A 139 3.98 7.29 -5.53
CA LYS A 139 3.10 7.36 -6.70
C LYS A 139 1.61 7.53 -6.34
N ILE A 140 1.34 8.29 -5.28
CA ILE A 140 -0.02 8.62 -4.87
C ILE A 140 -0.48 9.83 -5.69
N SER A 141 -1.73 9.84 -6.17
CA SER A 141 -2.28 11.01 -6.88
C SER A 141 -2.82 12.04 -5.88
N LYS A 142 -2.62 13.33 -6.18
CA LYS A 142 -3.12 14.46 -5.38
C LYS A 142 -4.67 14.54 -5.34
N ASN A 143 -5.34 13.90 -6.30
CA ASN A 143 -6.81 13.89 -6.38
C ASN A 143 -7.46 12.81 -5.50
N THR A 144 -6.65 12.00 -4.80
CA THR A 144 -7.17 10.90 -3.98
C THR A 144 -7.63 11.37 -2.61
N THR A 145 -8.60 10.65 -2.03
CA THR A 145 -9.00 10.83 -0.62
C THR A 145 -7.84 10.61 0.34
N LEU A 146 -6.89 9.75 -0.05
CA LEU A 146 -5.67 9.47 0.70
C LEU A 146 -4.76 10.70 0.79
N TYR A 147 -4.57 11.45 -0.29
CA TYR A 147 -3.82 12.71 -0.27
C TYR A 147 -4.46 13.72 0.69
N ARG A 148 -5.79 13.86 0.63
CA ARG A 148 -6.54 14.74 1.55
C ARG A 148 -6.36 14.29 3.00
N ARG A 149 -6.34 12.98 3.26
CA ARG A 149 -6.07 12.42 4.59
C ARG A 149 -4.65 12.74 5.06
N LEU A 150 -3.64 12.59 4.20
CA LEU A 150 -2.25 12.97 4.51
C LEU A 150 -2.11 14.45 4.87
N ILE A 151 -2.76 15.34 4.12
CA ILE A 151 -2.76 16.77 4.44
C ILE A 151 -3.40 17.02 5.80
N ARG A 152 -4.54 16.38 6.11
CA ARG A 152 -5.25 16.52 7.38
C ARG A 152 -4.50 15.96 8.58
N SER A 153 -3.62 14.97 8.39
CA SER A 153 -2.74 14.42 9.44
C SER A 153 -1.60 15.37 9.86
N GLN A 154 -1.73 16.67 9.58
CA GLN A 154 -0.75 17.68 9.96
C GLN A 154 -0.66 17.80 11.49
N PRO A 155 0.57 17.86 12.05
CA PRO A 155 0.76 18.16 13.47
C PRO A 155 0.28 19.56 13.84
N THR A 156 -0.26 19.72 15.06
CA THR A 156 -0.77 21.01 15.54
C THR A 156 0.33 21.89 16.12
N ILE A 157 0.07 23.20 16.24
CA ILE A 157 0.99 24.15 16.88
C ILE A 157 1.30 23.74 18.33
N ALA A 158 0.28 23.26 19.07
CA ALA A 158 0.47 22.74 20.42
C ALA A 158 1.46 21.56 20.47
N GLN A 159 1.44 20.67 19.48
CA GLN A 159 2.41 19.58 19.36
C GLN A 159 3.81 20.10 19.05
N LEU A 160 3.92 21.15 18.23
CA LEU A 160 5.20 21.82 17.95
C LEU A 160 5.79 22.46 19.22
N ASP A 161 4.98 23.13 20.02
CA ASP A 161 5.45 23.75 21.24
C ASP A 161 5.80 22.71 22.31
N ALA A 162 5.02 21.63 22.41
CA ALA A 162 5.38 20.48 23.25
C ALA A 162 6.71 19.84 22.81
N LEU A 163 6.98 19.77 21.51
CA LEU A 163 8.22 19.24 20.97
C LEU A 163 9.42 20.15 21.30
N LYS A 164 9.25 21.48 21.22
CA LYS A 164 10.27 22.45 21.64
C LYS A 164 10.56 22.39 23.14
N ARG A 165 9.53 22.16 23.96
CA ARG A 165 9.62 22.05 25.43
C ARG A 165 10.24 20.74 25.90
N LYS A 166 10.19 19.66 25.10
CA LYS A 166 10.86 18.39 25.43
C LYS A 166 12.39 18.59 25.45
N ARG A 167 12.93 18.67 26.67
CA ARG A 167 14.39 18.62 26.93
C ARG A 167 14.96 17.31 26.36
N PRO A 168 16.18 17.33 25.81
CA PRO A 168 16.82 16.09 25.36
C PRO A 168 16.95 15.16 26.57
N ARG A 169 16.57 13.90 26.41
CA ARG A 169 16.98 12.86 27.38
C ARG A 169 18.50 12.81 27.33
N ARG A 170 19.13 13.14 28.46
CA ARG A 170 20.57 12.97 28.68
C ARG A 170 20.91 11.49 28.60
#